data_AF-A0A1H6D6X1-F1
#
_entry.id   AF-A0A1H6D6X1-F1
#
_cell.length_a   1.000
_cell.length_b   1.000
_cell.length_c   1.000
_cell.angle_alpha   90.00
_cell.angle_beta   90.00
_cell.angle_gamma   90.00
#
_symmetry.space_group_name_H-M   'P 1'
#
loop_
_entity.id
_entity.type
_entity.pdbx_description
1 polymer ?
#
loop_
_entity_poly.entity_id
_entity_poly.type
_entity_poly.pdbx_seq_one_letter_code
_entity_poly.pdbx_strand_id
1 'polypeptide(L)'
;MTDEAREPGGREAGIEVVQAGDPVAVRSCAGCGRPVPQPVGGRVVRYCPDGGGACQRDARERRARGRDGSGLTGQVALAWDMVERLEKTADALAGSLAGELSVAGVERRVAEAHAEAARLVAVAQEEREASQRQAERAWREAAAARSRTLAAEQEAAQAREEAEEAIAERDRANEIALEARRAAEEAIAERMAAGKERDHLAAREGDLLAALESARAELVGVHARLADSEAAAQAQRAEAAAARRAADDLRAALKDAEAQRGRAVADRDQMQARLQEQDKRTWELSRTVAELRTALAALVNERDAARAEADRARRQIDAYTRDSLAGHDVPAARQGAGDRVTRIEDSPAGLHSINGFRQAR
;
A
#
# COMPACT_ATOMS: atom_id res chain seq x y z
N MET A 1 9.67 16.76 57.63
CA MET A 1 10.62 17.89 57.55
C MET A 1 9.82 19.15 57.34
N THR A 2 9.67 19.94 58.40
CA THR A 2 9.56 21.41 58.49
C THR A 2 9.25 21.67 59.97
N ASP A 3 10.27 21.90 60.79
CA ASP A 3 10.82 23.24 61.18
C ASP A 3 9.84 23.96 62.12
N GLU A 4 9.99 23.77 63.44
CA GLU A 4 10.67 24.70 64.38
C GLU A 4 10.15 26.14 64.34
N ALA A 5 9.41 26.53 65.39
CA ALA A 5 9.51 27.86 65.98
C ALA A 5 9.11 27.80 67.46
N ARG A 6 10.14 27.96 68.28
CA ARG A 6 10.19 28.03 69.74
C ARG A 6 10.29 29.49 70.12
N GLU A 7 9.48 29.96 71.07
CA GLU A 7 9.79 31.17 71.85
C GLU A 7 9.21 31.11 73.29
N PRO A 8 9.81 31.87 74.24
CA PRO A 8 10.04 31.40 75.61
C PRO A 8 9.22 32.13 76.69
N GLY A 9 9.33 31.60 77.91
CA GLY A 9 8.55 32.04 79.07
C GLY A 9 8.93 33.41 79.66
N GLY A 10 7.92 34.02 80.28
CA GLY A 10 8.05 35.10 81.25
C GLY A 10 7.68 34.58 82.64
N ARG A 11 8.63 34.66 83.58
CA ARG A 11 8.43 34.49 85.02
C ARG A 11 7.94 35.83 85.59
N GLU A 12 6.84 35.84 86.31
CA GLU A 12 6.56 36.90 87.29
C GLU A 12 6.10 36.30 88.62
N ALA A 13 6.73 36.80 89.67
CA ALA A 13 6.64 36.35 91.04
C ALA A 13 5.36 36.85 91.72
N GLY A 14 4.64 35.95 92.39
CA GLY A 14 3.50 36.25 93.25
C GLY A 14 3.75 35.82 94.68
N ILE A 15 4.36 36.73 95.45
CA ILE A 15 4.33 36.94 96.91
C ILE A 15 3.56 35.87 97.73
N GLU A 16 4.30 35.03 98.45
CA GLU A 16 3.81 34.31 99.63
C GLU A 16 3.58 35.31 100.78
N VAL A 17 2.31 35.49 101.15
CA VAL A 17 1.93 36.22 102.37
C VAL A 17 1.99 35.25 103.55
N VAL A 18 2.93 35.50 104.45
CA VAL A 18 3.06 34.88 105.77
C VAL A 18 1.80 35.14 106.60
N GLN A 19 1.08 34.08 107.00
CA GLN A 19 0.01 34.19 108.00
C GLN A 19 0.61 34.35 109.41
N ALA A 20 0.41 35.53 109.99
CA ALA A 20 0.55 35.79 111.41
C ALA A 20 -0.75 35.43 112.14
N GLY A 21 -0.66 34.61 113.18
CA GLY A 21 -1.66 34.55 114.26
C GLY A 21 -2.18 33.15 114.57
N ASP A 22 -1.58 32.50 115.57
CA ASP A 22 -2.28 31.49 116.39
C ASP A 22 -3.65 32.05 116.82
N PRO A 23 -4.74 31.27 116.78
CA PRO A 23 -6.07 31.77 117.13
C PRO A 23 -6.11 32.08 118.62
N VAL A 24 -5.86 33.34 118.97
CA VAL A 24 -6.23 33.90 120.26
C VAL A 24 -7.72 33.63 120.41
N ALA A 25 -8.10 32.68 121.25
CA ALA A 25 -9.51 32.34 121.43
C ALA A 25 -10.24 33.62 121.85
N VAL A 26 -11.08 34.18 120.97
CA VAL A 26 -11.82 35.39 121.25
C VAL A 26 -13.11 34.99 121.93
N ARG A 27 -13.33 35.46 123.17
CA ARG A 27 -14.59 35.23 123.88
C ARG A 27 -15.31 36.55 124.07
N SER A 28 -16.63 36.56 123.88
CA SER A 28 -17.45 37.73 124.18
C SER A 28 -17.37 38.06 125.68
N CYS A 29 -17.13 39.33 126.00
CA CYS A 29 -17.18 39.89 127.35
C CYS A 29 -18.51 39.54 128.00
N ALA A 30 -18.49 38.97 129.19
CA ALA A 30 -19.71 38.59 129.89
C ALA A 30 -20.58 39.79 130.36
N GLY A 31 -20.05 41.02 130.31
CA GLY A 31 -20.78 42.23 130.66
C GLY A 31 -21.49 42.91 129.48
N CYS A 32 -20.76 43.14 128.38
CA CYS A 32 -21.22 43.94 127.25
C CYS A 32 -21.19 43.21 125.88
N GLY A 33 -20.77 41.94 125.85
CA GLY A 33 -20.76 41.12 124.63
C GLY A 33 -19.59 41.35 123.66
N ARG A 34 -18.76 42.40 123.85
CA ARG A 34 -17.63 42.70 122.96
C ARG A 34 -16.58 41.57 122.91
N PRO A 35 -15.94 41.31 121.75
CA PRO A 35 -14.90 40.29 121.64
C PRO A 35 -13.69 40.62 122.53
N VAL A 36 -13.30 39.70 123.42
CA VAL A 36 -12.15 39.84 124.33
C VAL A 36 -11.10 38.77 124.01
N PRO A 37 -9.87 39.17 123.62
CA PRO A 37 -8.79 38.23 123.35
C PRO A 37 -8.37 37.52 124.64
N GLN A 38 -8.25 36.18 124.60
CA GLN A 38 -7.80 35.38 125.74
C GLN A 38 -6.29 35.15 125.69
N PRO A 39 -5.54 35.39 126.78
CA PRO A 39 -4.11 35.09 126.81
C PRO A 39 -3.87 33.58 126.75
N VAL A 40 -2.96 33.14 125.88
CA VAL A 40 -2.54 31.73 125.78
C VAL A 40 -1.79 31.31 127.04
N GLY A 41 -2.32 30.31 127.77
CA GLY A 41 -1.74 29.78 129.01
C GLY A 41 -1.98 30.59 130.31
N GLY A 42 -2.73 31.69 130.25
CA GLY A 42 -3.06 32.54 131.41
C GLY A 42 -4.45 32.28 132.03
N ARG A 43 -4.81 33.02 133.09
CA ARG A 43 -6.19 32.99 133.63
C ARG A 43 -7.17 33.57 132.59
N VAL A 44 -8.28 32.87 132.36
CA VAL A 44 -9.34 33.28 131.43
C VAL A 44 -9.89 34.66 131.83
N VAL A 45 -9.78 35.63 130.92
CA VAL A 45 -10.27 37.00 131.10
C VAL A 45 -11.75 37.04 130.69
N ARG A 46 -12.66 37.18 131.65
CA ARG A 46 -14.12 37.14 131.37
C ARG A 46 -14.73 38.48 130.96
N TYR A 47 -14.06 39.59 131.24
CA TYR A 47 -14.58 40.94 131.01
C TYR A 47 -13.55 41.75 130.23
N CYS A 48 -14.02 42.64 129.35
CA CYS A 48 -13.13 43.47 128.56
C CYS A 48 -12.32 44.41 129.48
N PRO A 49 -11.00 44.57 129.24
CA PRO A 49 -10.19 45.57 129.95
C PRO A 49 -10.54 47.01 129.51
N ASP A 50 -11.19 47.15 128.36
CA ASP A 50 -11.63 48.43 127.80
C ASP A 50 -12.55 49.21 128.75
N GLY A 51 -12.41 50.55 128.75
CA GLY A 51 -13.12 51.43 129.69
C GLY A 51 -12.57 51.38 131.12
N GLY A 52 -11.29 51.02 131.26
CA GLY A 52 -10.60 50.91 132.54
C GLY A 52 -11.13 49.81 133.45
N GLY A 53 -11.74 48.74 132.90
CA GLY A 53 -12.30 47.62 133.66
C GLY A 53 -13.73 47.84 134.19
N ALA A 54 -14.52 48.73 133.58
CA ALA A 54 -15.90 49.02 133.99
C ALA A 54 -16.77 47.74 134.06
N CYS A 55 -16.75 46.90 133.01
CA CYS A 55 -17.50 45.63 133.01
C CYS A 55 -17.09 44.67 134.13
N GLN A 56 -15.80 44.64 134.49
CA GLN A 56 -15.29 43.82 135.58
C GLN A 56 -15.71 44.36 136.94
N ARG A 57 -15.70 45.70 137.12
CA ARG A 57 -16.17 46.37 138.34
C ARG A 57 -17.67 46.19 138.53
N ASP A 58 -18.48 46.43 137.50
CA ASP A 58 -19.92 46.22 137.53
C ASP A 58 -20.27 44.78 137.89
N ALA A 59 -19.60 43.81 137.26
CA ALA A 59 -19.81 42.41 137.59
C ALA A 59 -19.35 42.04 139.00
N ARG A 60 -18.35 42.73 139.56
CA ARG A 60 -17.90 42.54 140.95
C ARG A 60 -18.90 43.17 141.92
N GLU A 61 -19.42 44.35 141.61
CA GLU A 61 -20.39 45.08 142.41
C GLU A 61 -21.76 44.38 142.40
N ARG A 62 -22.22 43.85 141.26
CA ARG A 62 -23.42 42.98 141.17
C ARG A 62 -23.28 41.72 142.03
N ARG A 63 -22.08 41.12 142.09
CA ARG A 63 -21.80 39.96 142.94
C ARG A 63 -21.66 40.30 144.43
N ALA A 64 -21.37 41.55 144.77
CA ALA A 64 -21.42 42.04 146.15
C ALA A 64 -22.89 42.24 146.55
N ARG A 65 -23.63 43.02 145.74
CA ARG A 65 -25.07 43.27 145.92
C ARG A 65 -25.93 41.99 145.95
N GLY A 66 -25.62 41.00 145.10
CA GLY A 66 -26.31 39.70 145.09
C GLY A 66 -25.97 38.77 146.26
N ARG A 67 -24.89 39.03 146.99
CA ARG A 67 -24.54 38.31 148.23
C ARG A 67 -25.15 38.94 149.47
N ASP A 68 -25.32 40.26 149.46
CA ASP A 68 -25.90 41.01 150.58
C ASP A 68 -27.44 41.06 150.56
N GLY A 69 -28.08 40.38 149.61
CA GLY A 69 -29.52 40.49 149.31
C GLY A 69 -30.32 39.19 149.37
N SER A 70 -30.16 38.32 150.38
CA SER A 70 -31.10 37.21 150.59
C SER A 70 -32.38 37.69 151.30
N GLY A 71 -33.41 38.06 150.52
CA GLY A 71 -34.74 38.43 151.03
C GLY A 71 -35.66 39.09 150.00
N LEU A 72 -36.93 39.36 150.38
CA LEU A 72 -37.95 39.98 149.51
C LEU A 72 -37.52 41.35 148.96
N THR A 73 -36.74 42.11 149.74
CA THR A 73 -36.11 43.37 149.34
C THR A 73 -35.08 43.20 148.22
N GLY A 74 -34.35 42.08 148.21
CA GLY A 74 -33.42 41.73 147.12
C GLY A 74 -34.14 41.38 145.81
N GLN A 75 -35.31 40.73 145.89
CA GLN A 75 -36.14 40.46 144.72
C GLN A 75 -36.75 41.73 144.14
N VAL A 76 -37.17 42.68 144.99
CA VAL A 76 -37.63 44.00 144.55
C VAL A 76 -36.49 44.80 143.90
N ALA A 77 -35.27 44.75 144.47
CA ALA A 77 -34.11 45.39 143.86
C ALA A 77 -33.73 44.79 142.49
N LEU A 78 -33.86 43.47 142.33
CA LEU A 78 -33.66 42.80 141.04
C LEU A 78 -34.74 43.19 140.01
N ALA A 79 -36.00 43.30 140.44
CA ALA A 79 -37.09 43.75 139.58
C ALA A 79 -36.87 45.20 139.11
N TRP A 80 -36.38 46.09 139.97
CA TRP A 80 -36.01 47.45 139.59
C TRP A 80 -34.82 47.50 138.62
N ASP A 81 -33.79 46.67 138.81
CA ASP A 81 -32.66 46.58 137.87
C ASP A 81 -33.10 46.04 136.49
N MET A 82 -34.07 45.11 136.47
CA MET A 82 -34.70 44.68 135.22
C MET A 82 -35.51 45.80 134.56
N VAL A 83 -36.26 46.60 135.33
CA VAL A 83 -37.01 47.76 134.81
C VAL A 83 -36.05 48.80 134.25
N GLU A 84 -34.99 49.17 134.96
CA GLU A 84 -33.99 50.13 134.46
C GLU A 84 -33.30 49.60 133.18
N ARG A 85 -33.11 48.29 133.07
CA ARG A 85 -32.61 47.66 131.85
C ARG A 85 -33.62 47.72 130.70
N LEU A 86 -34.91 47.49 130.99
CA LEU A 86 -35.99 47.62 130.01
C LEU A 86 -36.11 49.05 129.52
N GLU A 87 -36.03 50.03 130.41
CA GLU A 87 -36.00 51.46 130.09
C GLU A 87 -34.80 51.80 129.22
N LYS A 88 -33.57 51.36 129.58
CA LYS A 88 -32.39 51.54 128.73
C LYS A 88 -32.53 50.90 127.35
N THR A 89 -33.16 49.74 127.25
CA THR A 89 -33.44 49.12 125.94
C THR A 89 -34.54 49.87 125.18
N ALA A 90 -35.56 50.38 125.86
CA ALA A 90 -36.62 51.19 125.27
C ALA A 90 -36.06 52.52 124.75
N ASP A 91 -35.16 53.16 125.49
CA ASP A 91 -34.46 54.38 125.08
C ASP A 91 -33.52 54.12 123.90
N ALA A 92 -32.80 52.99 123.88
CA ALA A 92 -31.97 52.60 122.75
C ALA A 92 -32.82 52.33 121.49
N LEU A 93 -33.97 51.68 121.66
CA LEU A 93 -34.93 51.43 120.58
C LEU A 93 -35.57 52.74 120.10
N ALA A 94 -35.98 53.61 121.01
CA ALA A 94 -36.54 54.92 120.69
C ALA A 94 -35.51 55.82 119.99
N GLY A 95 -34.24 55.78 120.41
CA GLY A 95 -33.14 56.49 119.75
C GLY A 95 -32.86 55.95 118.33
N SER A 96 -32.90 54.62 118.15
CA SER A 96 -32.78 53.99 116.82
C SER A 96 -33.96 54.35 115.92
N LEU A 97 -35.19 54.25 116.43
CA LEU A 97 -36.42 54.61 115.71
C LEU A 97 -36.47 56.11 115.39
N ALA A 98 -36.09 56.98 116.32
CA ALA A 98 -35.99 58.41 116.08
C ALA A 98 -34.90 58.73 115.05
N GLY A 99 -33.77 57.99 115.06
CA GLY A 99 -32.74 58.12 114.03
C GLY A 99 -33.24 57.72 112.63
N GLU A 100 -33.93 56.59 112.52
CA GLU A 100 -34.43 56.05 111.25
C GLU A 100 -35.69 56.78 110.73
N LEU A 101 -36.58 57.22 111.62
CA LEU A 101 -37.81 57.96 111.29
C LEU A 101 -37.63 59.48 111.30
N SER A 102 -36.46 59.99 111.72
CA SER A 102 -36.13 61.41 111.50
C SER A 102 -36.12 61.72 110.00
N VAL A 103 -36.37 62.98 109.66
CA VAL A 103 -36.29 63.46 108.27
C VAL A 103 -34.96 63.06 107.61
N ALA A 104 -33.84 63.22 108.33
CA ALA A 104 -32.51 62.84 107.86
C ALA A 104 -32.32 61.31 107.68
N GLY A 105 -32.99 60.48 108.49
CA GLY A 105 -33.01 59.03 108.35
C GLY A 105 -33.77 58.57 107.11
N VAL A 106 -34.96 59.14 106.89
CA VAL A 106 -35.80 58.87 105.70
C VAL A 106 -35.09 59.34 104.44
N GLU A 107 -34.53 60.55 104.42
CA GLU A 107 -33.76 61.07 103.28
C GLU A 107 -32.57 60.17 102.92
N ARG A 108 -31.88 59.61 103.91
CA ARG A 108 -30.79 58.64 103.67
C ARG A 108 -31.30 57.36 103.03
N ARG A 109 -32.43 56.81 103.50
CA ARG A 109 -33.04 55.59 102.93
C ARG A 109 -33.56 55.84 101.52
N VAL A 110 -34.15 57.00 101.28
CA VAL A 110 -34.58 57.45 99.95
C VAL A 110 -33.37 57.61 99.03
N ALA A 111 -32.29 58.24 99.48
CA ALA A 111 -31.06 58.36 98.70
C ALA A 111 -30.40 57.00 98.41
N GLU A 112 -30.40 56.08 99.37
CA GLU A 112 -29.93 54.70 99.19
C GLU A 112 -30.78 53.95 98.14
N ALA A 113 -32.11 54.08 98.23
CA ALA A 113 -33.03 53.49 97.26
C ALA A 113 -32.87 54.12 95.86
N HIS A 114 -32.68 55.43 95.77
CA HIS A 114 -32.37 56.09 94.49
C HIS A 114 -31.02 55.64 93.93
N ALA A 115 -30.01 55.46 94.78
CA ALA A 115 -28.71 54.97 94.34
C ALA A 115 -28.80 53.50 93.85
N GLU A 116 -29.58 52.66 94.52
CA GLU A 116 -29.83 51.28 94.07
C GLU A 116 -30.62 51.24 92.76
N ALA A 117 -31.68 52.04 92.64
CA ALA A 117 -32.43 52.17 91.39
C ALA A 117 -31.54 52.66 90.25
N ALA A 118 -30.67 53.64 90.50
CA ALA A 118 -29.71 54.12 89.51
C ALA A 118 -28.71 53.03 89.09
N ARG A 119 -28.23 52.20 90.03
CA ARG A 119 -27.38 51.04 89.72
C ARG A 119 -28.10 50.01 88.86
N LEU A 120 -29.34 49.65 89.20
CA LEU A 120 -30.13 48.69 88.42
C LEU A 120 -30.40 49.20 86.99
N VAL A 121 -30.70 50.49 86.84
CA VAL A 121 -30.88 51.10 85.51
C VAL A 121 -29.57 51.08 84.72
N ALA A 122 -28.43 51.38 85.34
CA ALA A 122 -27.13 51.32 84.68
C ALA A 122 -26.82 49.90 84.17
N VAL A 123 -27.00 48.88 85.01
CA VAL A 123 -26.83 47.46 84.60
C VAL A 123 -27.75 47.10 83.45
N ALA A 124 -29.03 47.49 83.52
CA ALA A 124 -29.98 47.20 82.44
C ALA A 124 -29.61 47.88 81.11
N GLN A 125 -29.04 49.11 81.15
CA GLN A 125 -28.55 49.76 79.93
C GLN A 125 -27.29 49.07 79.39
N GLU A 126 -26.34 48.68 80.25
CA GLU A 126 -25.15 47.95 79.84
C GLU A 126 -25.49 46.60 79.20
N GLU A 127 -26.43 45.85 79.77
CA GLU A 127 -26.94 44.58 79.21
C GLU A 127 -27.65 44.81 77.87
N ARG A 128 -28.47 45.85 77.76
CA ARG A 128 -29.16 46.20 76.50
C ARG A 128 -28.15 46.56 75.41
N GLU A 129 -27.16 47.38 75.72
CA GLU A 129 -26.11 47.74 74.77
C GLU A 129 -25.25 46.53 74.39
N ALA A 130 -24.94 45.63 75.35
CA ALA A 130 -24.23 44.40 75.06
C ALA A 130 -25.03 43.49 74.10
N SER A 131 -26.34 43.35 74.34
CA SER A 131 -27.25 42.61 73.47
C SER A 131 -27.34 43.24 72.07
N GLN A 132 -27.42 44.57 71.97
CA GLN A 132 -27.43 45.28 70.68
C GLN A 132 -26.12 45.05 69.91
N ARG A 133 -24.96 45.19 70.56
CA ARG A 133 -23.66 44.92 69.95
C ARG A 133 -23.53 43.46 69.50
N GLN A 134 -24.05 42.51 70.28
CA GLN A 134 -24.05 41.09 69.90
C GLN A 134 -24.95 40.86 68.68
N ALA A 135 -26.16 41.43 68.66
CA ALA A 135 -27.07 41.34 67.54
C ALA A 135 -26.45 41.92 66.26
N GLU A 136 -25.82 43.10 66.33
CA GLU A 136 -25.12 43.71 65.20
C GLU A 136 -23.99 42.83 64.65
N ARG A 137 -23.19 42.21 65.53
CA ARG A 137 -22.15 41.26 65.11
C ARG A 137 -22.75 40.06 64.39
N ALA A 138 -23.78 39.44 64.97
CA ALA A 138 -24.49 38.32 64.35
C ALA A 138 -25.09 38.69 62.97
N TRP A 139 -25.65 39.90 62.84
CA TRP A 139 -26.16 40.41 61.56
C TRP A 139 -25.06 40.59 60.53
N ARG A 140 -23.91 41.16 60.91
CA ARG A 140 -22.74 41.33 60.02
C ARG A 140 -22.17 39.99 59.58
N GLU A 141 -22.03 39.04 60.50
CA GLU A 141 -21.56 37.68 60.21
C GLU A 141 -22.51 36.95 59.26
N ALA A 142 -23.82 37.03 59.48
CA ALA A 142 -24.82 36.43 58.62
C ALA A 142 -24.84 37.08 57.22
N ALA A 143 -24.68 38.41 57.13
CA ALA A 143 -24.56 39.11 55.85
C ALA A 143 -23.29 38.70 55.09
N ALA A 144 -22.15 38.60 55.78
CA ALA A 144 -20.90 38.14 55.19
C ALA A 144 -20.99 36.67 54.73
N ALA A 145 -21.65 35.81 55.51
CA ALA A 145 -21.89 34.42 55.12
C ALA A 145 -22.76 34.33 53.86
N ARG A 146 -23.86 35.09 53.77
CA ARG A 146 -24.70 35.14 52.56
C ARG A 146 -23.94 35.67 51.34
N SER A 147 -23.10 36.68 51.51
CA SER A 147 -22.26 37.19 50.43
C SER A 147 -21.30 36.11 49.90
N ARG A 148 -20.66 35.36 50.81
CA ARG A 148 -19.78 34.24 50.43
C ARG A 148 -20.52 33.11 49.72
N THR A 149 -21.74 32.77 50.14
CA THR A 149 -22.52 31.72 49.46
C THR A 149 -22.94 32.16 48.07
N LEU A 150 -23.39 33.40 47.90
CA LEU A 150 -23.75 33.93 46.59
C LEU A 150 -22.55 33.99 45.64
N ALA A 151 -21.37 34.39 46.14
CA ALA A 151 -20.14 34.38 45.35
C ALA A 151 -19.76 32.95 44.93
N ALA A 152 -19.81 31.98 45.86
CA ALA A 152 -19.53 30.58 45.56
C ALA A 152 -20.54 29.97 44.57
N GLU A 153 -21.82 30.36 44.64
CA GLU A 153 -22.84 29.94 43.68
C GLU A 153 -22.58 30.53 42.28
N GLN A 154 -22.16 31.79 42.19
CA GLN A 154 -21.79 32.43 40.93
C GLN A 154 -20.55 31.78 40.31
N GLU A 155 -19.50 31.54 41.09
CA GLU A 155 -18.29 30.84 40.65
C GLU A 155 -18.64 29.41 40.19
N ALA A 156 -19.50 28.70 40.92
CA ALA A 156 -19.94 27.37 40.53
C ALA A 156 -20.82 27.37 39.27
N ALA A 157 -21.58 28.44 39.01
CA ALA A 157 -22.34 28.59 37.77
C ALA A 157 -21.41 28.85 36.58
N GLN A 158 -20.45 29.78 36.72
CA GLN A 158 -19.44 30.08 35.70
C GLN A 158 -18.61 28.84 35.36
N ALA A 159 -18.15 28.09 36.37
CA ALA A 159 -17.40 26.86 36.14
C ALA A 159 -18.21 25.78 35.39
N ARG A 160 -19.55 25.76 35.54
CA ARG A 160 -20.41 24.85 34.77
C ARG A 160 -20.56 25.31 33.33
N GLU A 161 -20.76 26.60 33.10
CA GLU A 161 -20.83 27.17 31.74
C GLU A 161 -19.53 26.91 30.97
N GLU A 162 -18.37 27.18 31.59
CA GLU A 162 -17.05 26.88 31.00
C GLU A 162 -16.87 25.38 30.72
N ALA A 163 -17.35 24.50 31.60
CA ALA A 163 -17.28 23.06 31.39
C ALA A 163 -18.19 22.59 30.24
N GLU A 164 -19.40 23.16 30.11
CA GLU A 164 -20.32 22.88 29.00
C GLU A 164 -19.73 23.35 27.66
N GLU A 165 -19.12 24.54 27.63
CA GLU A 165 -18.40 25.05 26.46
C GLU A 165 -17.23 24.15 26.06
N ALA A 166 -16.41 23.73 27.03
CA ALA A 166 -15.28 22.83 26.78
C ALA A 166 -15.73 21.44 26.27
N ILE A 167 -16.85 20.91 26.79
CA ILE A 167 -17.45 19.67 26.28
C ILE A 167 -17.93 19.86 24.84
N ALA A 168 -18.63 20.96 24.55
CA ALA A 168 -19.11 21.26 23.21
C ALA A 168 -17.96 21.42 22.21
N GLU A 169 -16.86 22.07 22.60
CA GLU A 169 -15.65 22.19 21.77
C GLU A 169 -15.00 20.82 21.51
N ARG A 170 -14.85 20.00 22.55
CA ARG A 170 -14.33 18.63 22.41
C ARG A 170 -15.19 17.79 21.47
N ASP A 171 -16.51 17.88 21.58
CA ASP A 171 -17.43 17.09 20.77
C ASP A 171 -17.38 17.53 19.29
N ARG A 172 -17.31 18.84 19.02
CA ARG A 172 -17.04 19.36 17.66
C ARG A 172 -15.69 18.87 17.11
N ALA A 173 -14.64 18.89 17.92
CA ALA A 173 -13.33 18.38 17.51
C ALA A 173 -13.36 16.88 17.19
N ASN A 174 -14.12 16.09 17.97
CA ASN A 174 -14.32 14.67 17.72
C ASN A 174 -15.11 14.41 16.43
N GLU A 175 -16.14 15.19 16.15
CA GLU A 175 -16.91 15.11 14.89
C GLU A 175 -16.01 15.38 13.69
N ILE A 176 -15.23 16.47 13.72
CA ILE A 176 -14.26 16.82 12.66
C ILE A 176 -13.24 15.69 12.49
N ALA A 177 -12.73 15.11 13.58
CA ALA A 177 -11.76 14.01 13.52
C ALA A 177 -12.37 12.74 12.90
N LEU A 178 -13.63 12.43 13.21
CA LEU A 178 -14.36 11.29 12.62
C LEU A 178 -14.62 11.51 11.13
N GLU A 179 -15.01 12.71 10.71
CA GLU A 179 -15.19 13.08 9.31
C GLU A 179 -13.86 12.99 8.54
N ALA A 180 -12.78 13.53 9.08
CA ALA A 180 -11.45 13.44 8.48
C ALA A 180 -10.99 11.98 8.34
N ARG A 181 -11.30 11.13 9.32
CA ARG A 181 -10.99 9.70 9.26
C ARG A 181 -11.80 8.99 8.17
N ARG A 182 -13.11 9.25 8.06
CA ARG A 182 -13.96 8.69 7.00
C ARG A 182 -13.46 9.10 5.61
N ALA A 183 -13.16 10.39 5.42
CA ALA A 183 -12.60 10.88 4.17
C ALA A 183 -11.25 10.23 3.82
N ALA A 184 -10.39 9.97 4.81
CA ALA A 184 -9.13 9.25 4.61
C ALA A 184 -9.35 7.77 4.22
N GLU A 185 -10.29 7.08 4.89
CA GLU A 185 -10.64 5.70 4.56
C GLU A 185 -11.24 5.58 3.14
N GLU A 186 -12.11 6.51 2.76
CA GLU A 186 -12.65 6.63 1.39
C GLU A 186 -11.54 6.87 0.36
N ALA A 187 -10.63 7.82 0.61
CA ALA A 187 -9.51 8.09 -0.29
C ALA A 187 -8.55 6.89 -0.46
N ILE A 188 -8.35 6.10 0.60
CA ILE A 188 -7.57 4.84 0.52
C ILE A 188 -8.33 3.82 -0.33
N ALA A 189 -9.64 3.66 -0.12
CA ALA A 189 -10.46 2.74 -0.91
C ALA A 189 -10.47 3.09 -2.40
N GLU A 190 -10.59 4.39 -2.73
CA GLU A 190 -10.51 4.90 -4.11
C GLU A 190 -9.15 4.62 -4.74
N ARG A 191 -8.04 4.85 -4.01
CA ARG A 191 -6.69 4.53 -4.50
C ARG A 191 -6.51 3.04 -4.78
N MET A 192 -7.04 2.18 -3.91
CA MET A 192 -7.00 0.73 -4.10
C MET A 192 -7.86 0.29 -5.29
N ALA A 193 -9.03 0.89 -5.49
CA ALA A 193 -9.87 0.63 -6.66
C ALA A 193 -9.19 1.07 -7.97
N ALA A 194 -8.60 2.27 -7.98
CA ALA A 194 -7.82 2.77 -9.10
C ALA A 194 -6.59 1.89 -9.39
N GLY A 195 -5.93 1.37 -8.35
CA GLY A 195 -4.83 0.41 -8.49
C GLY A 195 -5.28 -0.88 -9.19
N LYS A 196 -6.39 -1.49 -8.74
CA LYS A 196 -6.96 -2.68 -9.37
C LYS A 196 -7.35 -2.46 -10.83
N GLU A 197 -7.94 -1.30 -11.14
CA GLU A 197 -8.29 -0.96 -12.53
C GLU A 197 -7.03 -0.86 -13.41
N ARG A 198 -5.94 -0.26 -12.90
CA ARG A 198 -4.67 -0.23 -13.61
C ARG A 198 -4.10 -1.63 -13.84
N ASP A 199 -4.20 -2.52 -12.86
CA ASP A 199 -3.73 -3.91 -13.00
C ASP A 199 -4.56 -4.66 -14.05
N HIS A 200 -5.88 -4.44 -14.10
CA HIS A 200 -6.75 -4.99 -15.15
C HIS A 200 -6.41 -4.47 -16.55
N LEU A 201 -6.15 -3.17 -16.67
CA LEU A 201 -5.73 -2.56 -17.94
C LEU A 201 -4.37 -3.09 -18.40
N ALA A 202 -3.41 -3.23 -17.49
CA ALA A 202 -2.09 -3.79 -17.79
C ALA A 202 -2.18 -5.26 -18.22
N ALA A 203 -3.03 -6.06 -17.58
CA ALA A 203 -3.30 -7.45 -17.99
C ALA A 203 -3.89 -7.50 -19.41
N ARG A 204 -4.90 -6.67 -19.68
CA ARG A 204 -5.53 -6.58 -21.01
C ARG A 204 -4.56 -6.09 -22.09
N GLU A 205 -3.68 -5.15 -21.76
CA GLU A 205 -2.62 -4.70 -22.67
C GLU A 205 -1.66 -5.85 -23.00
N GLY A 206 -1.25 -6.62 -21.99
CA GLY A 206 -0.44 -7.83 -22.17
C GLY A 206 -1.09 -8.85 -23.10
N ASP A 207 -2.39 -9.13 -22.90
CA ASP A 207 -3.15 -10.05 -23.76
C ASP A 207 -3.23 -9.56 -25.21
N LEU A 208 -3.44 -8.25 -25.42
CA LEU A 208 -3.50 -7.65 -26.75
C LEU A 208 -2.14 -7.68 -27.45
N LEU A 209 -1.04 -7.44 -26.73
CA LEU A 209 0.32 -7.55 -27.29
C LEU A 209 0.62 -8.99 -27.70
N ALA A 210 0.28 -9.97 -26.86
CA ALA A 210 0.44 -11.39 -27.19
C ALA A 210 -0.40 -11.78 -28.43
N ALA A 211 -1.64 -11.28 -28.54
CA ALA A 211 -2.48 -11.51 -29.70
C ALA A 211 -1.90 -10.86 -30.98
N LEU A 212 -1.33 -9.66 -30.89
CA LEU A 212 -0.67 -8.99 -32.01
C LEU A 212 0.59 -9.74 -32.46
N GLU A 213 1.40 -10.24 -31.53
CA GLU A 213 2.58 -11.05 -31.84
C GLU A 213 2.19 -12.37 -32.52
N SER A 214 1.14 -13.02 -32.02
CA SER A 214 0.58 -14.23 -32.62
C SER A 214 0.07 -13.96 -34.05
N ALA A 215 -0.72 -12.90 -34.26
CA ALA A 215 -1.20 -12.51 -35.59
C ALA A 215 -0.04 -12.15 -36.54
N ARG A 216 1.01 -11.51 -36.04
CA ARG A 216 2.22 -11.22 -36.84
C ARG A 216 2.94 -12.52 -37.25
N ALA A 217 3.06 -13.49 -36.35
CA ALA A 217 3.65 -14.79 -36.66
C ALA A 217 2.82 -15.55 -37.71
N GLU A 218 1.49 -15.53 -37.59
CA GLU A 218 0.58 -16.11 -38.58
C GLU A 218 0.73 -15.43 -39.95
N LEU A 219 0.77 -14.10 -40.00
CA LEU A 219 1.00 -13.35 -41.23
C LEU A 219 2.32 -13.73 -41.89
N VAL A 220 3.42 -13.80 -41.12
CA VAL A 220 4.72 -14.25 -41.65
C VAL A 220 4.64 -15.67 -42.20
N GLY A 221 3.95 -16.57 -41.49
CA GLY A 221 3.71 -17.94 -41.96
C GLY A 221 2.91 -18.01 -43.27
N VAL A 222 1.87 -17.18 -43.42
CA VAL A 222 1.08 -17.08 -44.66
C VAL A 222 1.92 -16.52 -45.80
N HIS A 223 2.73 -15.49 -45.55
CA HIS A 223 3.63 -14.92 -46.58
C HIS A 223 4.67 -15.93 -47.05
N ALA A 224 5.25 -16.73 -46.14
CA ALA A 224 6.19 -17.79 -46.51
C ALA A 224 5.52 -18.84 -47.41
N ARG A 225 4.32 -19.33 -47.03
CA ARG A 225 3.55 -20.28 -47.85
C ARG A 225 3.16 -19.71 -49.21
N LEU A 226 2.81 -18.42 -49.27
CA LEU A 226 2.51 -17.74 -50.53
C LEU A 226 3.75 -17.71 -51.43
N ALA A 227 4.91 -17.29 -50.89
CA ALA A 227 6.17 -17.26 -51.64
C ALA A 227 6.56 -18.66 -52.15
N ASP A 228 6.41 -19.71 -51.33
CA ASP A 228 6.65 -21.09 -51.74
C ASP A 228 5.71 -21.52 -52.88
N SER A 229 4.42 -21.16 -52.78
CA SER A 229 3.43 -21.47 -53.82
C SER A 229 3.69 -20.70 -55.12
N GLU A 230 4.16 -19.46 -55.04
CA GLU A 230 4.56 -18.66 -56.19
C GLU A 230 5.80 -19.22 -56.86
N ALA A 231 6.81 -19.62 -56.09
CA ALA A 231 8.01 -20.27 -56.58
C ALA A 231 7.68 -21.61 -57.27
N ALA A 232 6.82 -22.44 -56.66
CA ALA A 232 6.34 -23.68 -57.26
C ALA A 232 5.58 -23.41 -58.57
N ALA A 233 4.70 -22.41 -58.61
CA ALA A 233 3.99 -22.02 -59.83
C ALA A 233 4.94 -21.50 -60.93
N GLN A 234 5.99 -20.76 -60.57
CA GLN A 234 7.02 -20.31 -61.52
C GLN A 234 7.83 -21.50 -62.07
N ALA A 235 8.24 -22.44 -61.22
CA ALA A 235 8.92 -23.67 -61.63
C ALA A 235 8.05 -24.48 -62.62
N GLN A 236 6.77 -24.69 -62.30
CA GLN A 236 5.83 -25.39 -63.17
C GLN A 236 5.64 -24.68 -64.53
N ARG A 237 5.61 -23.34 -64.56
CA ARG A 237 5.57 -22.57 -65.82
C ARG A 237 6.85 -22.74 -66.63
N ALA A 238 8.02 -22.76 -65.99
CA ALA A 238 9.31 -22.96 -66.65
C ALA A 238 9.42 -24.38 -67.23
N GLU A 239 9.01 -25.41 -66.48
CA GLU A 239 8.93 -26.80 -66.93
C GLU A 239 7.97 -26.93 -68.12
N ALA A 240 6.76 -26.35 -68.04
CA ALA A 240 5.81 -26.37 -69.15
C ALA A 240 6.36 -25.65 -70.41
N ALA A 241 7.09 -24.55 -70.25
CA ALA A 241 7.74 -23.85 -71.36
C ALA A 241 8.88 -24.69 -71.97
N ALA A 242 9.69 -25.36 -71.16
CA ALA A 242 10.73 -26.28 -71.61
C ALA A 242 10.15 -27.49 -72.34
N ALA A 243 9.08 -28.10 -71.81
CA ALA A 243 8.37 -29.20 -72.44
C ALA A 243 7.75 -28.79 -73.80
N ARG A 244 7.20 -27.57 -73.90
CA ARG A 244 6.71 -27.02 -75.18
C ARG A 244 7.83 -26.88 -76.20
N ARG A 245 8.97 -26.30 -75.82
CA ARG A 245 10.15 -26.19 -76.69
C ARG A 245 10.65 -27.56 -77.15
N ALA A 246 10.80 -28.51 -76.23
CA ALA A 246 11.20 -29.88 -76.57
C ALA A 246 10.20 -30.55 -77.53
N ALA A 247 8.89 -30.34 -77.36
CA ALA A 247 7.88 -30.84 -78.28
C ALA A 247 7.97 -30.18 -79.66
N ASP A 248 8.25 -28.87 -79.73
CA ASP A 248 8.45 -28.15 -80.98
C ASP A 248 9.73 -28.58 -81.70
N ASP A 249 10.83 -28.79 -80.97
CA ASP A 249 12.09 -29.33 -81.49
C ASP A 249 11.91 -30.74 -82.04
N LEU A 250 11.18 -31.61 -81.33
CA LEU A 250 10.82 -32.93 -81.82
C LEU A 250 9.96 -32.86 -83.09
N ARG A 251 8.98 -31.95 -83.16
CA ARG A 251 8.18 -31.74 -84.38
C ARG A 251 9.03 -31.24 -85.54
N ALA A 252 9.99 -30.34 -85.30
CA ALA A 252 10.92 -29.86 -86.32
C ALA A 252 11.83 -31.00 -86.81
N ALA A 253 12.42 -31.77 -85.90
CA ALA A 253 13.24 -32.94 -86.22
C ALA A 253 12.44 -33.99 -87.02
N LEU A 254 11.17 -34.23 -86.68
CA LEU A 254 10.29 -35.12 -87.44
C LEU A 254 10.06 -34.59 -88.87
N LYS A 255 9.77 -33.30 -89.04
CA LYS A 255 9.62 -32.67 -90.37
C LYS A 255 10.91 -32.76 -91.19
N ASP A 256 12.06 -32.53 -90.57
CA ASP A 256 13.36 -32.66 -91.24
C ASP A 256 13.66 -34.09 -91.63
N ALA A 257 13.37 -35.06 -90.76
CA ALA A 257 13.49 -36.49 -91.06
C ALA A 257 12.54 -36.92 -92.19
N GLU A 258 11.30 -36.43 -92.20
CA GLU A 258 10.35 -36.63 -93.29
C GLU A 258 10.84 -36.03 -94.61
N ALA A 259 11.42 -34.83 -94.57
CA ALA A 259 12.01 -34.18 -95.74
C ALA A 259 13.25 -34.94 -96.25
N GLN A 260 14.14 -35.38 -95.35
CA GLN A 260 15.28 -36.23 -95.69
C GLN A 260 14.84 -37.56 -96.29
N ARG A 261 13.82 -38.21 -95.72
CA ARG A 261 13.20 -39.41 -96.28
C ARG A 261 12.61 -39.12 -97.66
N GLY A 262 11.93 -38.00 -97.84
CA GLY A 262 11.40 -37.55 -99.14
C GLY A 262 12.50 -37.37 -100.19
N ARG A 263 13.62 -36.73 -99.83
CA ARG A 263 14.81 -36.61 -100.70
C ARG A 263 15.41 -37.97 -101.04
N ALA A 264 15.60 -38.85 -100.05
CA ALA A 264 16.14 -40.20 -100.27
C ALA A 264 15.25 -41.04 -101.20
N VAL A 265 13.92 -40.91 -101.08
CA VAL A 265 12.95 -41.54 -102.00
C VAL A 265 13.08 -40.95 -103.40
N ALA A 266 13.14 -39.62 -103.54
CA ALA A 266 13.31 -38.97 -104.84
C ALA A 266 14.66 -39.33 -105.51
N ASP A 267 15.75 -39.40 -104.74
CA ASP A 267 17.07 -39.83 -105.23
C ASP A 267 17.02 -41.29 -105.68
N ARG A 268 16.39 -42.17 -104.91
CA ARG A 268 16.16 -43.57 -105.30
C ARG A 268 15.37 -43.65 -106.60
N ASP A 269 14.28 -42.90 -106.73
CA ASP A 269 13.43 -42.90 -107.92
C ASP A 269 14.20 -42.34 -109.14
N GLN A 270 15.04 -41.32 -108.93
CA GLN A 270 15.94 -40.79 -109.97
C GLN A 270 16.97 -41.86 -110.40
N MET A 271 17.58 -42.58 -109.46
CA MET A 271 18.51 -43.67 -109.77
C MET A 271 17.80 -44.81 -110.50
N GLN A 272 16.58 -45.17 -110.11
CA GLN A 272 15.76 -46.15 -110.82
C GLN A 272 15.44 -45.69 -112.25
N ALA A 273 15.10 -44.41 -112.46
CA ALA A 273 14.89 -43.86 -113.80
C ALA A 273 16.17 -43.88 -114.65
N ARG A 274 17.33 -43.56 -114.06
CA ARG A 274 18.64 -43.67 -114.74
C ARG A 274 18.98 -45.11 -115.10
N LEU A 275 18.70 -46.07 -114.22
CA LEU A 275 18.88 -47.49 -114.50
C LEU A 275 17.98 -47.93 -115.66
N GLN A 276 16.70 -47.55 -115.66
CA GLN A 276 15.79 -47.85 -116.77
C GLN A 276 16.23 -47.23 -118.10
N GLU A 277 16.77 -46.00 -118.08
CA GLU A 277 17.33 -45.35 -119.25
C GLU A 277 18.60 -46.05 -119.74
N GLN A 278 19.48 -46.48 -118.83
CA GLN A 278 20.64 -47.31 -119.18
C GLN A 278 20.20 -48.64 -119.78
N ASP A 279 19.21 -49.33 -119.18
CA ASP A 279 18.64 -50.58 -119.69
C ASP A 279 18.07 -50.42 -121.10
N LYS A 280 17.39 -49.30 -121.38
CA LYS A 280 16.94 -48.96 -122.74
C LYS A 280 18.12 -48.77 -123.70
N ARG A 281 19.16 -48.04 -123.29
CA ARG A 281 20.36 -47.84 -124.12
C ARG A 281 21.13 -49.13 -124.36
N THR A 282 21.29 -50.00 -123.36
CA THR A 282 21.88 -51.34 -123.56
C THR A 282 21.01 -52.17 -124.47
N TRP A 283 19.68 -52.10 -124.36
CA TRP A 283 18.77 -52.76 -125.29
C TRP A 283 18.93 -52.25 -126.72
N GLU A 284 18.95 -50.93 -126.94
CA GLU A 284 19.20 -50.31 -128.26
C GLU A 284 20.58 -50.65 -128.82
N LEU A 285 21.64 -50.59 -128.01
CA LEU A 285 22.98 -51.01 -128.40
C LEU A 285 23.02 -52.50 -128.74
N SER A 286 22.34 -53.35 -127.97
CA SER A 286 22.25 -54.78 -128.27
C SER A 286 21.55 -55.04 -129.60
N ARG A 287 20.50 -54.26 -129.90
CA ARG A 287 19.77 -54.30 -131.17
C ARG A 287 20.62 -53.82 -132.33
N THR A 288 21.30 -52.68 -132.20
CA THR A 288 22.21 -52.17 -133.24
C THR A 288 23.39 -53.10 -133.47
N VAL A 289 23.95 -53.74 -132.43
CA VAL A 289 24.97 -54.79 -132.58
C VAL A 289 24.38 -56.00 -133.32
N ALA A 290 23.13 -56.40 -133.05
CA ALA A 290 22.47 -57.46 -133.80
C ALA A 290 22.28 -57.07 -135.28
N GLU A 291 21.81 -55.85 -135.55
CA GLU A 291 21.66 -55.30 -136.91
C GLU A 291 23.01 -55.22 -137.64
N LEU A 292 24.06 -54.70 -137.00
CA LEU A 292 25.41 -54.66 -137.55
C LEU A 292 25.97 -56.07 -137.80
N ARG A 293 25.71 -57.05 -136.92
CA ARG A 293 26.09 -58.45 -137.16
C ARG A 293 25.37 -59.02 -138.37
N THR A 294 24.09 -58.71 -138.56
CA THR A 294 23.35 -59.15 -139.76
C THR A 294 23.85 -58.46 -141.03
N ALA A 295 24.15 -57.16 -140.97
CA ALA A 295 24.72 -56.42 -142.09
C ALA A 295 26.13 -56.91 -142.43
N LEU A 296 26.96 -57.21 -141.43
CA LEU A 296 28.30 -57.76 -141.63
C LEU A 296 28.25 -59.19 -142.18
N ALA A 297 27.29 -60.01 -141.75
CA ALA A 297 27.03 -61.31 -142.36
C ALA A 297 26.58 -61.18 -143.82
N ALA A 298 25.73 -60.19 -144.15
CA ALA A 298 25.34 -59.89 -145.52
C ALA A 298 26.54 -59.44 -146.37
N LEU A 299 27.38 -58.52 -145.87
CA LEU A 299 28.59 -58.07 -146.55
C LEU A 299 29.62 -59.20 -146.72
N VAL A 300 29.72 -60.12 -145.76
CA VAL A 300 30.56 -61.33 -145.90
C VAL A 300 30.00 -62.23 -146.99
N ASN A 301 28.69 -62.44 -147.05
CA ASN A 301 28.04 -63.19 -148.13
C ASN A 301 28.24 -62.52 -149.50
N GLU A 302 28.13 -61.19 -149.58
CA GLU A 302 28.41 -60.41 -150.80
C GLU A 302 29.88 -60.50 -151.20
N ARG A 303 30.81 -60.39 -150.25
CA ARG A 303 32.26 -60.58 -150.49
C ARG A 303 32.55 -61.99 -150.98
N ASP A 304 31.93 -63.00 -150.40
CA ASP A 304 32.17 -64.39 -150.77
C ASP A 304 31.50 -64.72 -152.13
N ALA A 305 30.37 -64.09 -152.45
CA ALA A 305 29.78 -64.10 -153.79
C ALA A 305 30.68 -63.40 -154.82
N ALA A 306 31.21 -62.22 -154.49
CA ALA A 306 32.13 -61.46 -155.32
C ALA A 306 33.46 -62.21 -155.53
N ARG A 307 33.96 -62.93 -154.50
CA ARG A 307 35.11 -63.83 -154.63
C ARG A 307 34.78 -65.02 -155.53
N ALA A 308 33.59 -65.62 -155.39
CA ALA A 308 33.15 -66.67 -156.29
C ALA A 308 33.01 -66.18 -157.74
N GLU A 309 32.61 -64.92 -157.96
CA GLU A 309 32.60 -64.28 -159.27
C GLU A 309 34.01 -63.95 -159.79
N ALA A 310 34.90 -63.45 -158.95
CA ALA A 310 36.31 -63.24 -159.29
C ALA A 310 37.02 -64.55 -159.64
N ASP A 311 36.74 -65.64 -158.93
CA ASP A 311 37.26 -66.98 -159.22
C ASP A 311 36.64 -67.59 -160.49
N ARG A 312 35.40 -67.19 -160.85
CA ARG A 312 34.79 -67.54 -162.14
C ARG A 312 35.45 -66.77 -163.29
N ALA A 313 35.69 -65.47 -163.11
CA ALA A 313 36.39 -64.62 -164.07
C ALA A 313 37.85 -65.06 -164.28
N ARG A 314 38.56 -65.43 -163.20
CA ARG A 314 39.91 -66.02 -163.29
C ARG A 314 39.91 -67.31 -164.10
N ARG A 315 38.94 -68.20 -163.86
CA ARG A 315 38.79 -69.44 -164.65
C ARG A 315 38.49 -69.19 -166.13
N GLN A 316 37.79 -68.11 -166.47
CA GLN A 316 37.56 -67.70 -167.87
C GLN A 316 38.82 -67.10 -168.53
N ILE A 317 39.62 -66.33 -167.79
CA ILE A 317 40.90 -65.79 -168.28
C ILE A 317 41.94 -66.91 -168.49
N ASP A 318 42.00 -67.88 -167.57
CA ASP A 318 42.86 -69.06 -167.72
C ASP A 318 42.44 -69.99 -168.86
N ALA A 319 41.19 -69.88 -169.34
CA ALA A 319 40.69 -70.58 -170.52
C ALA A 319 41.10 -69.84 -171.82
N TYR A 320 40.98 -68.51 -171.87
CA TYR A 320 41.41 -67.70 -173.03
C TYR A 320 42.93 -67.66 -173.24
N THR A 321 43.70 -67.71 -172.15
CA THR A 321 45.18 -67.65 -172.22
C THR A 321 45.78 -69.01 -172.64
N ARG A 322 45.02 -70.11 -172.51
CA ARG A 322 45.47 -71.46 -172.88
C ARG A 322 45.38 -71.76 -174.39
N ASP A 323 44.53 -71.03 -175.13
CA ASP A 323 44.32 -71.22 -176.57
C ASP A 323 45.29 -70.42 -177.47
N SER A 324 46.09 -69.50 -176.92
CA SER A 324 46.96 -68.60 -177.71
C SER A 324 48.47 -68.84 -177.61
N LEU A 325 48.97 -69.76 -176.77
CA LEU A 325 50.41 -69.98 -176.60
C LEU A 325 50.77 -71.46 -176.36
N ALA A 326 50.61 -72.28 -177.41
CA ALA A 326 51.20 -73.62 -177.49
C ALA A 326 52.49 -73.58 -178.33
N GLY A 327 53.65 -73.65 -177.67
CA GLY A 327 54.94 -73.87 -178.34
C GLY A 327 56.22 -73.44 -177.58
N HIS A 328 56.48 -73.98 -176.38
CA HIS A 328 57.80 -74.49 -175.89
C HIS A 328 57.87 -74.67 -174.35
N ASP A 329 57.67 -75.91 -173.91
CA ASP A 329 58.48 -76.76 -173.01
C ASP A 329 59.31 -76.25 -171.80
N VAL A 330 59.13 -77.00 -170.67
CA VAL A 330 60.08 -77.47 -169.59
C VAL A 330 59.88 -76.92 -168.14
N PRO A 331 60.05 -77.75 -167.06
CA PRO A 331 59.05 -77.92 -165.97
C PRO A 331 59.54 -77.70 -164.50
N ALA A 332 58.66 -78.06 -163.54
CA ALA A 332 58.86 -78.43 -162.09
C ALA A 332 58.86 -77.28 -161.05
N ALA A 333 58.37 -77.36 -159.79
CA ALA A 333 57.62 -78.35 -159.01
C ALA A 333 57.21 -77.77 -157.61
N ARG A 334 56.12 -78.32 -157.04
CA ARG A 334 55.89 -78.78 -155.63
C ARG A 334 55.83 -77.87 -154.39
N GLN A 335 54.77 -78.17 -153.59
CA GLN A 335 54.67 -78.31 -152.11
C GLN A 335 54.59 -77.01 -151.27
N GLY A 336 53.87 -76.87 -150.15
CA GLY A 336 53.09 -77.74 -149.24
C GLY A 336 52.46 -76.81 -148.16
N ALA A 337 51.28 -77.08 -147.61
CA ALA A 337 51.01 -77.90 -146.40
C ALA A 337 51.13 -77.17 -145.04
N GLY A 338 50.03 -77.18 -144.28
CA GLY A 338 49.96 -77.15 -142.79
C GLY A 338 49.93 -75.77 -142.12
N ASP A 339 49.46 -75.59 -140.88
CA ASP A 339 48.70 -76.40 -139.92
C ASP A 339 48.39 -75.49 -138.69
N ARG A 340 47.35 -75.85 -137.91
CA ARG A 340 47.16 -75.71 -136.44
C ARG A 340 47.29 -74.39 -135.62
N VAL A 341 46.19 -74.13 -134.87
CA VAL A 341 46.04 -74.13 -133.39
C VAL A 341 47.06 -73.36 -132.53
N THR A 342 46.57 -72.45 -131.66
CA THR A 342 46.91 -72.46 -130.22
C THR A 342 45.84 -71.80 -129.35
N ARG A 343 45.57 -72.51 -128.25
CA ARG A 343 44.93 -72.12 -126.99
C ARG A 343 46.06 -71.75 -126.03
N ILE A 344 45.95 -70.68 -125.23
CA ILE A 344 46.70 -70.52 -123.98
C ILE A 344 45.79 -69.82 -122.94
N GLU A 345 45.57 -70.54 -121.84
CA GLU A 345 45.13 -70.05 -120.53
C GLU A 345 46.33 -69.44 -119.79
N ASP A 346 46.13 -68.44 -118.95
CA ASP A 346 46.57 -68.48 -117.54
C ASP A 346 46.13 -67.25 -116.74
N SER A 347 45.73 -67.55 -115.50
CA SER A 347 45.29 -66.71 -114.37
C SER A 347 46.53 -66.20 -113.57
N PRO A 348 46.52 -65.79 -112.27
CA PRO A 348 45.47 -65.32 -111.33
C PRO A 348 45.90 -64.12 -110.39
N ALA A 349 44.97 -63.75 -109.50
CA ALA A 349 45.14 -63.29 -108.10
C ALA A 349 45.80 -61.93 -107.72
N GLY A 350 45.04 -61.14 -106.95
CA GLY A 350 45.53 -60.02 -106.14
C GLY A 350 44.47 -59.56 -105.12
N LEU A 351 44.48 -60.17 -103.94
CA LEU A 351 43.83 -59.70 -102.70
C LEU A 351 44.70 -58.62 -102.02
N HIS A 352 44.12 -57.97 -101.00
CA HIS A 352 44.62 -56.88 -100.12
C HIS A 352 44.07 -55.50 -100.51
N SER A 353 43.55 -54.65 -99.62
CA SER A 353 43.50 -54.66 -98.16
C SER A 353 42.39 -53.75 -97.66
N ILE A 354 41.94 -54.07 -96.46
CA ILE A 354 41.08 -53.29 -95.57
C ILE A 354 41.85 -52.06 -95.08
N ASN A 355 41.25 -50.87 -95.13
CA ASN A 355 41.35 -49.86 -94.06
C ASN A 355 40.29 -48.77 -94.27
N GLY A 356 39.22 -48.86 -93.48
CA GLY A 356 38.10 -47.92 -93.47
C GLY A 356 38.47 -46.61 -92.78
N PHE A 357 38.48 -45.53 -93.56
CA PHE A 357 38.26 -44.15 -93.11
C PHE A 357 36.89 -44.06 -92.42
N ARG A 358 36.72 -43.54 -91.20
CA ARG A 358 37.07 -42.23 -90.62
C ARG A 358 36.37 -41.07 -91.35
N GLN A 359 35.30 -40.58 -90.71
CA GLN A 359 34.83 -39.19 -90.54
C GLN A 359 33.29 -39.17 -90.58
N ALA A 360 32.64 -38.92 -89.44
CA ALA A 360 32.37 -37.60 -88.85
C ALA A 360 30.94 -37.14 -89.18
N ARG A 361 30.03 -37.34 -88.24
CA ARG A 361 29.17 -36.30 -87.66
C ARG A 361 28.27 -36.88 -86.57
#